data_AF-A0A6S7JES6-F1
#
_entry.id   AF-A0A6S7JES6-F1
#
_cell.length_a   1.000
_cell.length_b   1.000
_cell.length_c   1.000
_cell.angle_alpha   90.00
_cell.angle_beta   90.00
_cell.angle_gamma   90.00
#
_symmetry.space_group_name_H-M   'P 1'
#
loop_
_entity.id
_entity.type
_entity.pdbx_description
1 polymer ?
#
loop_
_entity_poly.entity_id
_entity_poly.type
_entity_poly.pdbx_seq_one_letter_code
_entity_poly.pdbx_strand_id
1 'polypeptide(L)'
;MKHAIFKRKTGQYLPDSVITTKYAESELECSMHCTSVDACLSVNYKASGVDQGLCQLNNSTTSENFGLVSDDKFVHLSIVKR
;
A
#
# COMPACT_ATOMS: atom_id res chain seq x y z
N MET A 1 18.19 -9.42 0.66
CA MET A 1 16.77 -8.98 0.77
C MET A 1 16.78 -7.51 1.18
N LYS A 2 16.08 -6.61 0.47
CA LYS A 2 15.91 -5.22 0.91
C LYS A 2 14.86 -5.23 2.03
N HIS A 3 15.25 -4.85 3.24
CA HIS A 3 14.31 -4.74 4.36
C HIS A 3 13.77 -3.32 4.40
N ALA A 4 12.45 -3.16 4.52
CA ALA A 4 11.84 -1.85 4.69
C ALA A 4 10.92 -1.87 5.90
N ILE A 5 10.88 -0.76 6.64
CA ILE A 5 9.97 -0.54 7.75
C ILE A 5 8.76 0.20 7.19
N PHE A 6 7.56 -0.35 7.45
CA PHE A 6 6.30 0.23 6.98
C PHE A 6 5.50 0.80 8.16
N LYS A 7 4.89 1.97 7.92
CA LYS A 7 3.82 2.50 8.77
C LYS A 7 2.49 2.01 8.23
N ARG A 8 1.70 1.36 9.08
CA ARG A 8 0.40 0.78 8.75
C ARG A 8 -0.73 1.74 9.16
N LYS A 9 -1.71 1.96 8.27
CA LYS A 9 -2.96 2.71 8.52
C LYS A 9 -4.15 1.89 8.02
N THR A 10 -5.05 1.50 8.92
CA THR A 10 -6.26 0.76 8.59
C THR A 10 -7.39 1.69 8.18
N GLY A 11 -8.28 1.19 7.33
CA GLY A 11 -9.48 1.91 6.90
C GLY A 11 -9.19 3.08 5.97
N GLN A 12 -8.03 3.08 5.32
CA GLN A 12 -7.58 4.16 4.46
C GLN A 12 -6.80 3.64 3.26
N TYR A 13 -6.86 4.36 2.14
CA TYR A 13 -6.06 4.11 0.94
C TYR A 13 -5.74 5.41 0.18
N LEU A 14 -4.76 5.35 -0.72
CA LEU A 14 -4.28 6.47 -1.55
C LEU A 14 -4.55 6.19 -3.04
N PRO A 15 -5.65 6.67 -3.64
CA PRO A 15 -6.03 6.34 -5.03
C PRO A 15 -5.17 7.01 -6.10
N ASP A 16 -4.76 8.26 -5.91
CA ASP A 16 -4.21 9.09 -6.99
C ASP A 16 -2.71 8.88 -7.27
N SER A 17 -2.09 7.91 -6.60
CA SER A 17 -0.65 7.63 -6.72
C SER A 17 -0.36 6.20 -7.16
N VAL A 18 -1.38 5.45 -7.59
CA VAL A 18 -1.24 4.04 -8.00
C VAL A 18 -0.46 3.96 -9.31
N ILE A 19 0.70 3.29 -9.27
CA ILE A 19 1.54 3.04 -10.45
C ILE A 19 1.30 1.65 -11.06
N THR A 20 0.91 0.67 -10.25
CA THR A 20 0.55 -0.67 -10.72
C THR A 20 -0.36 -1.35 -9.71
N THR A 21 -1.19 -2.26 -10.21
CA THR A 21 -2.07 -3.10 -9.38
C THR A 21 -1.75 -4.56 -9.62
N LYS A 22 -1.76 -5.36 -8.55
CA LYS A 22 -1.54 -6.82 -8.55
C LYS A 22 -2.46 -7.46 -7.50
N TYR A 23 -2.47 -8.78 -7.43
CA TYR A 23 -3.03 -9.51 -6.29
C TYR A 23 -1.91 -9.98 -5.36
N ALA A 24 -2.19 -9.98 -4.07
CA ALA A 24 -1.36 -10.52 -3.01
C ALA A 24 -2.26 -11.23 -2.00
N GLU A 25 -1.75 -12.29 -1.36
CA GLU A 25 -2.48 -13.05 -0.35
C GLU A 25 -2.46 -12.36 1.03
N SER A 26 -1.56 -11.38 1.21
CA SER A 26 -1.39 -10.68 2.48
C SER A 26 -0.82 -9.27 2.32
N GLU A 27 -0.98 -8.45 3.38
CA GLU A 27 -0.31 -7.15 3.51
C GLU A 27 1.22 -7.27 3.40
N LEU A 28 1.79 -8.36 3.92
CA LEU A 28 3.23 -8.62 3.89
C LEU A 28 3.71 -8.85 2.46
N GLU A 29 3.04 -9.73 1.71
CA GLU A 29 3.37 -9.97 0.31
C GLU A 29 3.19 -8.72 -0.54
N CYS A 30 2.10 -7.97 -0.34
CA CYS A 30 1.89 -6.69 -1.01
C CYS A 30 3.04 -5.69 -0.74
N SER A 31 3.51 -5.63 0.50
CA SER A 31 4.67 -4.82 0.88
C SER A 31 5.98 -5.31 0.24
N MET A 32 6.16 -6.62 0.10
CA MET A 32 7.31 -7.20 -0.61
C MET A 32 7.31 -6.87 -2.10
N HIS A 33 6.14 -6.84 -2.75
CA HIS A 33 6.04 -6.34 -4.13
C HIS A 33 6.54 -4.88 -4.23
N CYS A 34 6.20 -4.03 -3.27
CA CYS A 34 6.66 -2.65 -3.23
C CYS A 34 8.18 -2.54 -3.10
N THR A 35 8.83 -3.34 -2.25
CA THR A 35 10.30 -3.28 -2.09
C THR A 35 11.06 -3.74 -3.33
N SER A 36 10.42 -4.52 -4.22
CA SER A 36 10.96 -4.93 -5.51
C SER A 36 10.88 -3.85 -6.61
N VAL A 37 10.08 -2.79 -6.40
CA VAL A 37 9.86 -1.71 -7.37
C VAL A 37 10.46 -0.44 -6.80
N ASP A 38 11.55 0.06 -7.39
CA ASP A 38 12.29 1.18 -6.81
C ASP A 38 11.42 2.44 -6.61
N ALA A 39 10.51 2.72 -7.54
CA ALA A 39 9.57 3.83 -7.48
C ALA A 39 8.44 3.67 -6.44
N CYS A 40 8.24 2.49 -5.86
CA CYS A 40 7.14 2.25 -4.93
C CYS A 40 7.46 2.77 -3.53
N LEU A 41 6.67 3.70 -3.00
CA LEU A 41 6.85 4.30 -1.68
C LEU A 41 5.77 3.86 -0.68
N SER A 42 4.62 3.38 -1.15
CA SER A 42 3.56 2.84 -0.30
C SER A 42 2.68 1.86 -1.07
N VAL A 43 1.80 1.15 -0.37
CA VAL A 43 0.80 0.26 -0.95
C VAL A 43 -0.58 0.49 -0.35
N ASN A 44 -1.63 0.21 -1.13
CA ASN A 44 -2.98 -0.02 -0.63
C ASN A 44 -3.30 -1.50 -0.78
N TYR A 45 -3.59 -2.18 0.32
CA TYR A 45 -4.02 -3.57 0.32
C TYR A 45 -5.51 -3.66 0.67
N LYS A 46 -6.29 -4.29 -0.20
CA LYS A 46 -7.72 -4.53 0.04
C LYS A 46 -7.88 -5.83 0.85
N ALA A 47 -8.07 -5.67 2.16
CA ALA A 47 -8.13 -6.77 3.12
C ALA A 47 -9.47 -7.53 3.10
N SER A 48 -10.55 -6.95 2.57
CA SER A 48 -11.86 -7.58 2.55
C SER A 48 -12.79 -7.09 1.42
N GLY A 49 -13.89 -7.82 1.20
CA GLY A 49 -14.92 -7.50 0.22
C GLY A 49 -14.59 -7.96 -1.20
N VAL A 50 -15.30 -7.39 -2.18
CA VAL A 50 -15.05 -7.64 -3.61
C VAL A 50 -13.62 -7.21 -3.92
N ASP A 51 -12.87 -8.02 -4.69
CA ASP A 51 -11.44 -7.82 -4.98
C ASP A 51 -10.53 -7.87 -3.75
N GLN A 52 -10.90 -8.63 -2.70
CA GLN A 52 -9.96 -8.95 -1.63
C GLN A 52 -8.63 -9.47 -2.21
N GLY A 53 -7.52 -9.00 -1.64
CA GLY A 53 -6.18 -9.29 -2.13
C GLY A 53 -5.66 -8.26 -3.14
N LEU A 54 -6.49 -7.31 -3.59
CA LEU A 54 -6.04 -6.23 -4.46
C LEU A 54 -4.93 -5.43 -3.78
N CYS A 55 -3.77 -5.41 -4.42
CA CYS A 55 -2.56 -4.75 -3.96
C CYS A 55 -2.19 -3.66 -4.97
N GLN A 56 -2.37 -2.41 -4.58
CA GLN A 56 -2.01 -1.23 -5.38
C GLN A 56 -0.68 -0.69 -4.88
N LEU A 57 0.33 -0.65 -5.74
CA LEU A 57 1.63 -0.04 -5.45
C LEU A 57 1.57 1.42 -5.82
N ASN A 58 2.07 2.29 -4.94
CA ASN A 58 2.00 3.74 -5.10
C ASN A 58 3.40 4.36 -5.14
N ASN A 59 3.57 5.42 -5.93
CA ASN A 59 4.83 6.19 -5.99
C ASN A 59 4.90 7.38 -5.03
N SER A 60 3.95 7.47 -4.10
CA SER A 60 3.86 8.54 -3.12
C SER A 60 3.63 7.99 -1.72
N THR A 61 3.88 8.82 -0.72
CA THR A 61 3.45 8.58 0.66
C THR A 61 2.61 9.76 1.14
N THR A 62 1.88 9.58 2.23
CA THR A 62 1.08 10.66 2.79
C THR A 62 1.95 11.49 3.73
N SER A 63 2.52 12.60 3.25
CA SER A 63 2.84 13.70 4.15
C SER A 63 1.51 14.36 4.53
N GLU A 64 1.10 14.26 5.80
CA GLU A 64 -0.04 15.02 6.36
C GLU A 64 -1.47 14.62 5.93
N ASN A 65 -1.76 13.33 5.69
CA ASN A 65 -3.11 12.80 5.39
C ASN A 65 -3.82 13.35 4.13
N PHE A 66 -3.21 14.28 3.39
CA PHE A 66 -3.72 14.70 2.09
C PHE A 66 -3.75 13.51 1.13
N GLY A 67 -4.86 13.34 0.42
CA GLY A 67 -5.06 12.27 -0.56
C GLY A 67 -5.46 10.90 -0.01
N LEU A 68 -5.50 10.70 1.32
CA LEU A 68 -6.09 9.47 1.87
C LEU A 68 -7.61 9.51 1.82
N VAL A 69 -8.20 8.43 1.32
CA VAL A 69 -9.64 8.19 1.33
C VAL A 69 -9.96 7.11 2.35
N SER A 70 -11.03 7.31 3.14
CA SER A 70 -11.49 6.34 4.11
C SER A 70 -12.28 5.21 3.43
N ASP A 71 -11.85 3.96 3.65
CA ASP A 71 -12.54 2.73 3.28
C ASP A 71 -12.04 1.62 4.20
N ASP A 72 -12.94 1.06 5.02
CA ASP A 72 -12.63 0.06 6.05
C ASP A 72 -12.08 -1.26 5.48
N LYS A 73 -12.26 -1.50 4.18
CA LYS A 73 -11.73 -2.66 3.46
C LYS A 73 -10.26 -2.53 3.12
N PHE A 74 -9.68 -1.33 3.24
CA PHE A 74 -8.29 -1.09 2.85
C PHE A 74 -7.34 -0.89 4.03
N VAL A 75 -6.10 -1.28 3.80
CA VAL A 75 -4.95 -1.00 4.65
C VAL A 75 -3.88 -0.32 3.81
N HIS A 76 -3.51 0.89 4.19
CA HIS A 76 -2.42 1.62 3.57
C HIS A 76 -1.12 1.37 4.34
N LEU A 77 -0.06 0.94 3.64
CA LEU A 77 1.27 0.74 4.22
C LEU A 77 2.30 1.62 3.50
N SER A 78 2.94 2.55 4.21
CA SER A 78 3.93 3.46 3.63
C SER A 78 5.33 3.18 4.16
N ILE A 79 6.34 3.18 3.29
CA ILE A 79 7.75 2.99 3.69
C ILE A 79 8.20 4.19 4.53
N VAL A 80 8.75 3.90 5.71
CA VAL A 80 9.37 4.88 6.62
C VAL A 80 10.89 4.82 6.51
N LYS A 81 11.44 3.63 6.27
CA LYS A 81 12.89 3.39 6.12
C LYS A 81 13.13 2.20 5.18
N ARG A 82 14.18 2.28 4.36
CA ARG A 82 14.69 1.19 3.50
C ARG A 82 16.08 0.74 3.96
#